data_AF-A0A1B3X3P1-F1
#
_entry.id   AF-A0A1B3X3P1-F1
#
_cell.length_a   1.000
_cell.length_b   1.000
_cell.length_c   1.000
_cell.angle_alpha   90.00
_cell.angle_beta   90.00
_cell.angle_gamma   90.00
#
_symmetry.space_group_name_H-M   'P 1'
#
loop_
_entity.id
_entity.type
_entity.pdbx_description
1 polymer ?
#
loop_
_entity_poly.entity_id
_entity_poly.type
_entity_poly.pdbx_seq_one_letter_code
_entity_poly.pdbx_strand_id
1 'polypeptide(L)' 'MIREAQLLRGIIFGDRNTDEYVYMPASEIGTDMPVYVYEKGGSRRDIDLAEALHLIRVRDLRPTIHPLFGKTSC' A
#
# COMPACT_ATOMS: atom_id res chain seq x y z
N MET A 1 -8.64 4.82 -10.65
CA MET A 1 -9.47 5.57 -9.67
C MET A 1 -9.89 4.74 -8.46
N ILE A 2 -10.44 3.52 -8.56
CA ILE A 2 -10.88 2.78 -7.35
C ILE A 2 -9.72 2.48 -6.36
N ARG A 3 -8.56 2.05 -6.87
CA ARG A 3 -7.41 1.66 -6.02
C ARG A 3 -6.77 2.83 -5.26
N GLU A 4 -6.70 3.99 -5.88
CA GLU A 4 -6.19 5.22 -5.26
C GLU A 4 -7.05 5.64 -4.06
N ALA A 5 -8.38 5.72 -4.25
CA ALA A 5 -9.31 6.04 -3.17
C ALA A 5 -9.27 4.99 -2.03
N GLN A 6 -8.97 3.72 -2.37
CA GLN A 6 -8.76 2.66 -1.39
C GLN A 6 -7.46 2.86 -0.61
N LEU A 7 -6.34 3.17 -1.29
CA LEU A 7 -5.07 3.48 -0.63
C LEU A 7 -5.18 4.69 0.30
N LEU A 8 -5.87 5.75 -0.13
CA LEU A 8 -6.14 6.94 0.68
C LEU A 8 -7.00 6.65 1.92
N ARG A 9 -7.80 5.58 1.89
CA ARG A 9 -8.56 5.06 3.04
C ARG A 9 -7.77 4.05 3.88
N GLY A 10 -6.49 3.86 3.59
CA GLY A 10 -5.60 2.93 4.27
C GLY A 10 -5.82 1.47 3.91
N ILE A 11 -6.53 1.15 2.82
CA ILE A 11 -6.63 -0.23 2.36
C ILE A 11 -5.24 -0.70 1.90
N ILE A 12 -4.82 -1.83 2.46
CA ILE A 12 -3.54 -2.46 2.15
C ILE A 12 -3.72 -3.41 0.96
N PHE A 13 -2.91 -3.23 -0.08
CA PHE A 13 -2.79 -4.18 -1.18
C PHE A 13 -1.56 -5.05 -0.96
N GLY A 14 -1.64 -6.34 -1.23
CA GLY A 14 -0.48 -7.20 -1.13
C GLY A 14 -0.72 -8.64 -1.56
N ASP A 15 0.34 -9.43 -1.47
CA ASP A 15 0.34 -10.87 -1.61
C ASP A 15 1.11 -11.48 -0.43
N ARG A 16 0.42 -12.32 0.33
CA ARG A 16 0.97 -12.98 1.52
C ARG A 16 1.96 -14.09 1.17
N ASN A 17 1.93 -14.60 -0.05
CA ASN A 17 2.86 -15.63 -0.51
C ASN A 17 4.23 -15.04 -0.88
N THR A 18 4.25 -13.81 -1.42
CA THR A 18 5.49 -13.11 -1.81
C THR A 18 5.98 -12.12 -0.77
N ASP A 19 5.21 -11.93 0.32
CA ASP A 19 5.48 -10.96 1.39
C ASP A 19 5.64 -9.54 0.83
N GLU A 20 4.75 -9.17 -0.09
CA GLU A 20 4.72 -7.87 -0.77
C GLU A 20 3.48 -7.09 -0.37
N TYR A 21 3.65 -5.82 0.03
CA TYR A 21 2.55 -4.96 0.43
C TYR A 21 2.73 -3.53 -0.08
N VAL A 22 1.63 -2.86 -0.39
CA VAL A 22 1.54 -1.45 -0.75
C VAL A 22 0.44 -0.82 0.09
N TYR A 23 0.76 0.27 0.80
CA TYR A 23 -0.18 0.98 1.67
C TYR A 23 0.21 2.44 1.87
N MET A 24 -0.76 3.26 2.30
CA MET A 24 -0.50 4.63 2.77
C MET A 24 -0.27 4.62 4.28
N PRO A 25 0.85 5.13 4.81
CA PRO A 25 1.05 5.26 6.24
C PRO A 25 0.02 6.18 6.91
N ALA A 26 -0.34 5.92 8.16
CA ALA A 26 -1.25 6.78 8.92
C ALA A 26 -0.74 8.22 9.11
N SER A 27 0.57 8.44 9.03
CA SER A 27 1.19 9.78 9.07
C SER A 27 0.81 10.68 7.89
N GLU A 28 0.32 10.08 6.80
CA GLU A 28 -0.02 10.79 5.56
C GLU A 28 -1.51 11.18 5.48
N ILE A 29 -2.29 10.92 6.54
CA ILE A 29 -3.70 11.30 6.56
C ILE A 29 -3.83 12.83 6.53
N GLY A 30 -4.55 13.34 5.53
CA GLY A 30 -4.82 14.77 5.36
C GLY A 30 -3.70 15.55 4.70
N THR A 31 -2.66 14.88 4.17
CA THR A 31 -1.64 15.54 3.35
C THR A 31 -2.14 15.75 1.93
N ASP A 32 -1.72 16.84 1.29
CA ASP A 32 -2.10 17.16 -0.10
C ASP A 32 -1.47 16.20 -1.11
N MET A 33 -0.26 15.71 -0.81
CA MET A 33 0.50 14.78 -1.64
C MET A 33 1.05 13.64 -0.75
N PRO A 34 0.25 12.61 -0.46
CA PRO A 34 0.67 11.54 0.42
C PRO A 34 1.77 10.68 -0.21
N VAL A 35 2.68 10.22 0.64
CA VAL A 35 3.65 9.17 0.29
C VAL A 35 3.04 7.80 0.58
N TYR A 36 3.43 6.78 -0.20
CA TYR A 36 3.04 5.39 0.02
C TYR A 36 4.27 4.55 0.34
N VAL A 37 4.05 3.39 0.92
CA VAL A 37 5.12 2.43 1.22
C VAL A 37 4.91 1.18 0.41
N TYR A 38 5.98 0.71 -0.22
CA TYR A 38 6.10 -0.67 -0.70
C TYR A 38 7.02 -1.46 0.23
N GLU A 39 6.48 -2.54 0.76
CA GLU A 39 7.18 -3.51 1.60
C GLU A 39 7.43 -4.80 0.81
N LYS A 40 8.64 -5.34 0.91
CA LYS A 40 9.00 -6.65 0.36
C LYS A 40 10.09 -7.31 1.18
N GLY A 41 9.82 -8.49 1.73
CA GLY A 41 10.80 -9.31 2.44
C GLY A 41 11.55 -8.53 3.53
N GLY A 42 10.81 -7.78 4.36
CA GLY A 42 11.33 -6.97 5.46
C GLY A 42 11.98 -5.63 5.05
N SER A 43 12.10 -5.32 3.75
CA SER A 43 12.53 -4.01 3.28
C SER A 43 11.34 -3.12 2.99
N ARG A 44 11.46 -1.82 3.31
CA ARG A 44 10.45 -0.80 3.02
C ARG A 44 11.03 0.30 2.17
N ARG A 45 10.24 0.81 1.24
CA ARG A 45 10.61 1.94 0.38
C ARG A 45 9.41 2.87 0.21
N ASP A 46 9.69 4.16 0.36
CA ASP A 46 8.75 5.23 0.05
C ASP A 46 8.59 5.35 -1.47
N ILE A 47 7.34 5.44 -1.92
CA ILE A 47 6.95 5.53 -3.33
C ILE A 47 5.83 6.55 -3.50
N ASP A 48 5.71 7.09 -4.70
CA ASP A 48 4.58 7.95 -5.06
C ASP A 48 3.33 7.12 -5.46
N LEU A 49 2.21 7.82 -5.68
CA LEU A 49 0.96 7.19 -6.09
C LEU A 49 1.09 6.45 -7.43
N ALA A 50 1.84 6.99 -8.39
CA ALA A 50 1.95 6.41 -9.72
C ALA A 50 2.68 5.07 -9.65
N GLU A 51 3.77 5.00 -8.89
CA GLU A 51 4.51 3.77 -8.63
C GLU A 51 3.68 2.77 -7.80
N ALA A 52 2.92 3.24 -6.80
CA ALA A 52 2.02 2.38 -6.03
C ALA A 52 0.99 1.68 -6.93
N LEU A 53 0.30 2.44 -7.79
CA LEU A 53 -0.67 1.90 -8.74
C LEU A 53 -0.02 0.99 -9.78
N HIS A 54 1.20 1.31 -10.22
CA HIS A 54 1.98 0.46 -11.12
C HIS A 54 2.27 -0.89 -10.47
N LEU A 55 2.85 -0.91 -9.27
CA LEU A 55 3.18 -2.13 -8.52
C LEU A 55 1.95 -2.99 -8.26
N ILE A 56 0.85 -2.39 -7.78
CA ILE A 56 -0.41 -3.10 -7.55
C ILE A 56 -0.91 -3.78 -8.84
N ARG A 57 -0.72 -3.15 -10.00
CA ARG A 57 -1.13 -3.73 -11.29
C ARG A 57 -0.19 -4.83 -11.76
N VAL A 58 1.12 -4.59 -11.79
CA VAL A 58 2.09 -5.53 -12.41
C VAL A 58 2.37 -6.74 -11.53
N ARG A 59 2.19 -6.63 -10.21
CA ARG A 59 2.32 -7.73 -9.26
C ARG A 59 0.98 -8.42 -8.92
N ASP A 60 -0.13 -7.97 -9.52
CA ASP A 60 -1.50 -8.41 -9.20
C ASP A 60 -1.83 -8.36 -7.69
N LEU A 61 -1.36 -7.32 -6.98
CA LEU A 61 -1.62 -7.19 -5.55
C LEU A 61 -3.11 -6.94 -5.30
N ARG A 62 -3.66 -7.59 -4.27
CA ARG A 62 -5.09 -7.52 -3.93
C ARG A 62 -5.26 -6.94 -2.53
N PRO A 63 -6.43 -6.36 -2.21
CA PRO A 63 -6.76 -6.03 -0.83
C PRO A 63 -6.50 -7.23 0.08
N THR A 64 -5.71 -7.04 1.13
CA THR A 64 -5.21 -8.13 1.95
C THR A 64 -5.15 -7.76 3.43
N ILE A 65 -4.67 -8.68 4.26
CA ILE A 65 -4.42 -8.48 5.69
C ILE A 65 -2.91 -8.49 5.88
N HIS A 66 -2.35 -7.36 6.28
CA HIS A 66 -0.95 -7.21 6.64
C HIS A 66 -0.67 -7.91 7.99
N PRO A 67 0.45 -8.64 8.14
CA PRO A 67 0.76 -9.33 9.40
C PRO A 67 0.89 -8.40 10.61
N LEU A 68 1.36 -7.16 10.41
CA LEU A 68 1.54 -6.19 11.50
C LEU A 68 0.36 -5.22 11.66
N PHE A 69 -0.30 -4.84 10.57
CA PHE A 69 -1.30 -3.75 10.57
C PHE A 69 -2.74 -4.25 10.43
N GLY A 70 -2.93 -5.53 10.08
CA GLY A 70 -4.25 -6.07 9.84
C GLY A 70 -4.84 -5.58 8.50
N LYS A 71 -6.11 -5.18 8.51
CA LYS A 71 -6.86 -4.83 7.28
C LYS A 71 -6.61 -3.42 6.76
N THR A 72 -6.23 -2.50 7.64
CA THR A 72 -6.00 -1.09 7.29
C THR A 72 -4.68 -0.61 7.88
N SER A 73 -4.03 0.33 7.20
CA SER A 73 -2.79 0.97 7.66
C SER A 73 -3.02 2.27 8.44
N CYS A 74 -4.26 2.75 8.47
CA CYS A 74 -4.75 3.88 9.25
C CYS A 74 -6.07 3.55 9.96
#